data_AF-A0A9W4JA67-F1
#
_entry.id   AF-A0A9W4JA67-F1
#
_cell.length_a   1.000
_cell.length_b   1.000
_cell.length_c   1.000
_cell.angle_alpha   90.00
_cell.angle_beta   90.00
_cell.angle_gamma   90.00
#
_symmetry.space_group_name_H-M   'P 1'
#
loop_
_entity.id
_entity.type
_entity.pdbx_description
1 polymer ?
#
loop_
_entity_poly.entity_id
_entity_poly.type
_entity_poly.pdbx_seq_one_letter_code
_entity_poly.pdbx_strand_id
1 'polypeptide(L)'
;MTLLQFLRQARLVHHQFVSGALSDSPIYVIGNSSADLDSIVSAIIYSYCANNRLPVQSPRPHIPLLNLPNVPAGSELSRLRPEFVTALWSSTNFPALKNEEKFENTQHSAGNLLRDHIVTVADFTQFLQDQKVLKQIIAEATLVDWNALPCPSKIDKGFGSLTSLSGVSFRALGCIDHHIDENYMPSADSLPKNQPLIIQPGPGSCASLIVRELQRRDLWAEDTAEMAQLAKLALSAILIDTSNLTAEGKVTDVDRDAVQSLWKQVEGQHEVSANGLKWEMDELYEAVLNAKKNSLDLLTVEEVLDRDYKDWTETSQSSGQSVKIGFCSSVKPIRWIVHKAGKPDQFLHAARSFAASAEKDLDVLVVMTAFTAKDGQFCRELFIGVARENEAALEGAKAFFEQASSQLGLIDWSPRDAEDIPDLAGDCTSALNADSPLWRRLWVQTNAAGSRKQVAPLLRTAVARL
;
A
#
# COMPACT_ATOMS: atom_id res chain seq x y z
N MET A 1 -20.31 3.88 -18.64
CA MET A 1 -20.49 4.52 -17.31
C MET A 1 -19.13 5.03 -16.93
N THR A 2 -18.97 6.31 -16.61
CA THR A 2 -17.65 6.86 -16.33
C THR A 2 -17.04 6.25 -15.06
N LEU A 3 -15.73 6.39 -14.87
CA LEU A 3 -15.06 5.90 -13.66
C LEU A 3 -15.66 6.51 -12.38
N LEU A 4 -15.94 7.81 -12.38
CA LEU A 4 -16.54 8.49 -11.22
C LEU A 4 -17.98 8.05 -10.98
N GLN A 5 -18.79 7.85 -12.02
CA GLN A 5 -20.13 7.27 -11.86
C GLN A 5 -20.09 5.87 -11.26
N PHE A 6 -19.16 5.03 -11.72
CA PHE A 6 -18.96 3.70 -11.17
C PHE A 6 -18.65 3.77 -9.66
N LEU A 7 -17.66 4.58 -9.27
CA LEU A 7 -17.24 4.70 -7.87
C LEU A 7 -18.39 5.21 -6.98
N ARG A 8 -19.12 6.23 -7.43
CA ARG A 8 -20.31 6.73 -6.72
C ARG A 8 -21.38 5.64 -6.58
N GLN A 9 -21.65 4.90 -7.65
CA GLN A 9 -22.61 3.81 -7.62
C GLN A 9 -22.15 2.68 -6.68
N ALA A 10 -20.88 2.32 -6.68
CA ALA A 10 -20.32 1.30 -5.79
C ALA A 10 -20.50 1.70 -4.32
N ARG A 11 -20.26 2.97 -3.96
CA ARG A 11 -20.54 3.50 -2.62
C ARG A 11 -22.02 3.44 -2.26
N LEU A 12 -22.92 3.77 -3.19
CA LEU A 12 -24.37 3.64 -2.96
C LEU A 12 -24.78 2.18 -2.71
N VAL A 13 -24.26 1.24 -3.50
CA VAL A 13 -24.50 -0.20 -3.31
C VAL A 13 -23.97 -0.66 -1.96
N HIS A 14 -22.79 -0.19 -1.53
CA HIS A 14 -22.27 -0.45 -0.19
C HIS A 14 -23.28 -0.04 0.89
N HIS A 15 -23.78 1.20 0.85
CA HIS A 15 -24.79 1.67 1.81
C HIS A 15 -26.08 0.85 1.77
N GLN A 16 -26.56 0.46 0.59
CA GLN A 16 -27.73 -0.41 0.45
C GLN A 16 -27.49 -1.81 1.04
N PHE A 17 -26.29 -2.37 0.87
CA PHE A 17 -25.95 -3.67 1.44
C PHE A 17 -25.93 -3.62 2.97
N VAL A 18 -25.22 -2.65 3.54
CA VAL A 18 -25.04 -2.57 4.99
C VAL A 18 -26.34 -2.16 5.71
N SER A 19 -27.22 -1.40 5.05
CA SER A 19 -28.58 -1.12 5.54
C SER A 19 -29.56 -2.30 5.39
N GLY A 20 -29.15 -3.39 4.74
CA GLY A 20 -30.01 -4.57 4.49
C GLY A 20 -31.02 -4.37 3.36
N ALA A 21 -30.86 -3.34 2.52
CA ALA A 21 -31.71 -3.09 1.36
C ALA A 21 -31.35 -3.95 0.15
N LEU A 22 -30.18 -4.59 0.13
CA LEU A 22 -29.79 -5.58 -0.89
C LEU A 22 -30.02 -7.00 -0.39
N SER A 23 -30.60 -7.84 -1.24
CA SER A 23 -30.80 -9.27 -0.99
C SER A 23 -29.50 -10.06 -1.08
N ASP A 24 -28.66 -9.74 -2.07
CA ASP A 24 -27.40 -10.41 -2.34
C ASP A 24 -26.21 -9.55 -1.89
N SER A 25 -25.19 -10.19 -1.33
CA SER A 25 -23.95 -9.50 -0.99
C SER A 25 -23.26 -8.99 -2.25
N PRO A 26 -22.77 -7.73 -2.28
CA PRO A 26 -21.78 -7.33 -3.28
C PRO A 26 -20.47 -8.08 -3.03
N ILE A 27 -19.56 -8.01 -4.00
CA ILE A 27 -18.19 -8.52 -3.87
C ILE A 27 -17.27 -7.33 -3.62
N TYR A 28 -16.57 -7.35 -2.48
CA TYR A 28 -15.56 -6.35 -2.19
C TYR A 28 -14.26 -6.67 -2.90
N VAL A 29 -13.55 -5.66 -3.39
CA VAL A 29 -12.20 -5.83 -3.94
C VAL A 29 -11.23 -5.12 -3.03
N ILE A 30 -10.32 -5.88 -2.42
CA ILE A 30 -9.59 -5.45 -1.24
C ILE A 30 -8.09 -5.53 -1.51
N GLY A 31 -7.43 -4.37 -1.41
CA GLY A 31 -5.97 -4.22 -1.42
C GLY A 31 -5.33 -4.51 -0.05
N ASN A 32 -4.00 -4.49 0.01
CA ASN A 32 -3.29 -4.65 1.28
C ASN A 32 -3.45 -3.42 2.21
N SER A 33 -3.04 -3.55 3.47
CA SER A 33 -3.18 -2.50 4.50
C SER A 33 -2.23 -1.30 4.34
N SER A 34 -1.21 -1.40 3.47
CA SER A 34 -0.42 -0.23 3.09
C SER A 34 -1.28 0.75 2.31
N ALA A 35 -2.33 0.27 1.61
CA ALA A 35 -3.15 1.04 0.69
C ALA A 35 -2.29 2.01 -0.15
N ASP A 36 -1.17 1.51 -0.66
CA ASP A 36 -0.35 2.22 -1.63
C ASP A 36 -1.09 2.38 -2.97
N LEU A 37 -0.46 3.09 -3.90
CA LEU A 37 -1.09 3.40 -5.18
C LEU A 37 -1.46 2.12 -5.94
N ASP A 38 -0.63 1.08 -5.90
CA ASP A 38 -0.87 -0.16 -6.62
C ASP A 38 -2.08 -0.90 -6.06
N SER A 39 -2.15 -1.08 -4.73
CA SER A 39 -3.31 -1.66 -4.05
C SER A 39 -4.61 -0.90 -4.34
N ILE A 40 -4.61 0.44 -4.25
CA ILE A 40 -5.81 1.26 -4.49
C ILE A 40 -6.26 1.15 -5.95
N VAL A 41 -5.32 1.32 -6.88
CA VAL A 41 -5.62 1.32 -8.33
C VAL A 41 -6.05 -0.06 -8.80
N SER A 42 -5.37 -1.12 -8.36
CA SER A 42 -5.74 -2.50 -8.65
C SER A 42 -7.16 -2.82 -8.20
N ALA A 43 -7.55 -2.38 -6.99
CA ALA A 43 -8.91 -2.59 -6.49
C ALA A 43 -9.96 -1.85 -7.33
N ILE A 44 -9.70 -0.60 -7.70
CA ILE A 44 -10.61 0.21 -8.50
C ILE A 44 -10.79 -0.37 -9.91
N ILE A 45 -9.69 -0.67 -10.60
CA ILE A 45 -9.71 -1.17 -11.98
C ILE A 45 -10.39 -2.53 -12.05
N TYR A 46 -10.01 -3.46 -11.17
CA TYR A 46 -10.62 -4.77 -11.15
C TYR A 46 -12.11 -4.67 -10.85
N SER A 47 -12.50 -3.86 -9.86
CA SER A 47 -13.92 -3.66 -9.53
C SER A 47 -14.70 -3.13 -10.73
N TYR A 48 -14.20 -2.10 -11.40
CA TYR A 48 -14.87 -1.51 -12.56
C TYR A 48 -15.11 -2.54 -13.67
N CYS A 49 -14.07 -3.31 -14.03
CA CYS A 49 -14.16 -4.27 -15.12
C CYS A 49 -14.95 -5.55 -14.77
N ALA A 50 -14.97 -5.95 -13.49
CA ALA A 50 -15.69 -7.12 -13.00
C ALA A 50 -17.17 -6.84 -12.62
N ASN A 51 -17.51 -5.56 -12.37
CA ASN A 51 -18.82 -5.14 -11.89
C ASN A 51 -19.97 -5.65 -12.77
N ASN A 52 -20.90 -6.42 -12.17
CA ASN A 52 -22.03 -7.05 -12.84
C ASN A 52 -21.64 -7.96 -14.03
N ARG A 53 -20.40 -8.46 -14.05
CA ARG A 53 -19.88 -9.40 -15.07
C ARG A 53 -19.32 -10.67 -14.43
N LEU A 54 -18.79 -10.56 -13.21
CA LEU A 54 -18.32 -11.70 -12.42
C LEU A 54 -19.16 -11.88 -11.14
N PRO A 55 -19.16 -13.10 -10.56
CA PRO A 55 -18.89 -14.38 -11.21
C PRO A 55 -19.85 -14.60 -12.38
N VAL A 56 -19.43 -15.32 -13.42
CA VAL A 56 -20.21 -15.47 -14.67
C VAL A 56 -21.62 -16.04 -14.44
N GLN A 57 -21.77 -16.94 -13.45
CA GLN A 57 -23.04 -17.61 -13.16
C GLN A 57 -23.99 -16.75 -12.30
N SER A 58 -23.46 -15.78 -11.57
CA SER A 58 -24.22 -14.92 -10.66
C SER A 58 -23.60 -13.51 -10.62
N PRO A 59 -23.65 -12.77 -11.74
CA PRO A 59 -22.98 -11.48 -11.84
C PRO A 59 -23.52 -10.49 -10.81
N ARG A 60 -22.62 -9.85 -10.07
CA ARG A 60 -22.98 -8.95 -8.95
C ARG A 60 -22.11 -7.69 -8.90
N PRO A 61 -22.55 -6.67 -8.16
CA PRO A 61 -21.78 -5.45 -8.00
C PRO A 61 -20.42 -5.71 -7.35
N HIS A 62 -19.38 -5.04 -7.86
CA HIS A 62 -18.04 -5.06 -7.27
C HIS A 62 -17.72 -3.70 -6.65
N ILE A 63 -17.23 -3.71 -5.41
CA ILE A 63 -16.99 -2.49 -4.62
C ILE A 63 -15.52 -2.44 -4.21
N PRO A 64 -14.74 -1.44 -4.69
CA PRO A 64 -13.39 -1.25 -4.20
C PRO A 64 -13.45 -0.78 -2.74
N LEU A 65 -12.81 -1.54 -1.85
CA LEU A 65 -12.71 -1.22 -0.43
C LEU A 65 -11.24 -0.98 -0.07
N LEU A 66 -10.93 0.26 0.29
CA LEU A 66 -9.58 0.63 0.68
C LEU A 66 -9.33 0.20 2.12
N ASN A 67 -8.31 -0.63 2.32
CA ASN A 67 -7.96 -1.22 3.60
C ASN A 67 -7.24 -0.22 4.53
N LEU A 68 -7.96 0.83 4.91
CA LEU A 68 -7.52 1.88 5.82
C LEU A 68 -8.48 1.91 7.02
N PRO A 69 -8.12 1.28 8.15
CA PRO A 69 -9.01 1.11 9.29
C PRO A 69 -9.33 2.42 10.03
N ASN A 70 -8.40 3.38 9.97
CA ASN A 70 -8.45 4.61 10.76
C ASN A 70 -8.52 5.88 9.87
N VAL A 71 -8.66 5.72 8.55
CA VAL A 71 -8.66 6.86 7.60
C VAL A 71 -9.98 6.84 6.83
N PRO A 72 -10.94 7.72 7.17
CA PRO A 72 -12.19 7.81 6.42
C PRO A 72 -11.94 8.34 5.01
N ALA A 73 -12.87 8.06 4.09
CA ALA A 73 -12.84 8.73 2.80
C ALA A 73 -12.96 10.24 2.98
N GLY A 74 -12.35 10.98 2.07
CA GLY A 74 -12.47 12.42 1.99
C GLY A 74 -11.15 13.16 2.25
N SER A 75 -11.20 14.25 3.01
CA SER A 75 -10.03 15.14 3.20
C SER A 75 -8.84 14.44 3.85
N GLU A 76 -9.06 13.51 4.78
CA GLU A 76 -7.98 12.74 5.40
C GLU A 76 -7.35 11.76 4.42
N LEU A 77 -8.15 11.01 3.66
CA LEU A 77 -7.62 10.18 2.56
C LEU A 77 -6.88 11.03 1.52
N SER A 78 -7.40 12.22 1.18
CA SER A 78 -6.76 13.12 0.23
C SER A 78 -5.42 13.67 0.73
N ARG A 79 -5.33 14.03 2.02
CA ARG A 79 -4.09 14.48 2.67
C ARG A 79 -3.09 13.35 2.76
N LEU A 80 -3.58 12.15 3.10
CA LEU A 80 -2.75 10.99 3.29
C LEU A 80 -2.25 10.47 1.94
N ARG A 81 -3.09 10.29 0.91
CA ARG A 81 -2.70 9.70 -0.38
C ARG A 81 -2.84 10.71 -1.55
N PRO A 82 -2.11 11.84 -1.56
CA PRO A 82 -2.20 12.83 -2.63
C PRO A 82 -1.73 12.29 -3.99
N GLU A 83 -0.86 11.27 -4.01
CA GLU A 83 -0.47 10.52 -5.21
C GLU A 83 -1.66 9.81 -5.86
N PHE A 84 -2.54 9.22 -5.05
CA PHE A 84 -3.78 8.61 -5.54
C PHE A 84 -4.73 9.69 -6.08
N VAL A 85 -4.86 10.81 -5.37
CA VAL A 85 -5.67 11.96 -5.85
C VAL A 85 -5.16 12.47 -7.19
N THR A 86 -3.84 12.59 -7.34
CA THR A 86 -3.20 13.09 -8.56
C THR A 86 -3.38 12.11 -9.72
N ALA A 87 -3.27 10.80 -9.47
CA ALA A 87 -3.53 9.76 -10.46
C ALA A 87 -5.00 9.76 -10.90
N LEU A 88 -5.95 9.81 -9.95
CA LEU A 88 -7.39 9.86 -10.21
C LEU A 88 -7.79 11.14 -10.95
N TRP A 89 -7.25 12.29 -10.56
CA TRP A 89 -7.48 13.56 -11.23
C TRP A 89 -6.95 13.53 -12.66
N SER A 90 -5.72 13.05 -12.85
CA SER A 90 -5.09 12.97 -14.17
C SER A 90 -5.82 12.01 -15.12
N SER A 91 -6.36 10.91 -14.60
CA SER A 91 -7.10 9.92 -15.38
C SER A 91 -8.51 10.39 -15.74
N THR A 92 -9.21 11.07 -14.85
CA THR A 92 -10.61 11.50 -15.06
C THR A 92 -10.73 12.80 -15.85
N ASN A 93 -9.68 13.62 -15.88
CA ASN A 93 -9.63 14.83 -16.71
C ASN A 93 -9.08 14.60 -18.12
N PHE A 94 -8.65 13.38 -18.45
CA PHE A 94 -8.13 13.06 -19.77
C PHE A 94 -8.46 11.62 -20.23
N PRO A 95 -9.44 11.44 -21.12
CA PRO A 95 -10.36 12.47 -21.63
C PRO A 95 -11.36 12.91 -20.55
N ALA A 96 -11.71 14.20 -20.54
CA ALA A 96 -12.79 14.69 -19.70
C ALA A 96 -14.14 14.29 -20.32
N LEU A 97 -14.82 13.32 -19.73
CA LEU A 97 -16.05 12.74 -20.30
C LEU A 97 -17.30 13.56 -20.01
N LYS A 98 -17.40 14.13 -18.80
CA LYS A 98 -18.53 14.97 -18.40
C LYS A 98 -18.04 16.19 -17.64
N ASN A 99 -18.58 17.36 -17.99
CA ASN A 99 -18.16 18.62 -17.36
C ASN A 99 -18.51 18.68 -15.87
N GLU A 100 -19.62 18.06 -15.45
CA GLU A 100 -20.06 17.95 -14.06
C GLU A 100 -19.20 17.03 -13.20
N GLU A 101 -18.34 16.22 -13.82
CA GLU A 101 -17.43 15.28 -13.14
C GLU A 101 -16.02 15.84 -12.98
N LYS A 102 -15.77 17.06 -13.48
CA LYS A 102 -14.49 17.75 -13.28
C LYS A 102 -14.36 18.20 -11.83
N PHE A 103 -13.17 18.00 -11.28
CA PHE A 103 -12.81 18.50 -9.96
C PHE A 103 -11.40 19.08 -10.01
N GLU A 104 -11.12 20.02 -9.11
CA GLU A 104 -9.79 20.59 -8.96
C GLU A 104 -8.92 19.66 -8.12
N ASN A 105 -7.63 19.56 -8.46
CA ASN A 105 -6.63 18.86 -7.65
C ASN A 105 -6.19 19.72 -6.44
N THR A 106 -7.16 20.09 -5.61
CA THR A 106 -6.96 20.79 -4.34
C THR A 106 -7.48 19.92 -3.20
N GLN A 107 -6.90 20.05 -2.00
CA GLN A 107 -7.26 19.21 -0.86
C GLN A 107 -8.76 19.26 -0.51
N HIS A 108 -9.40 20.43 -0.64
CA HIS A 108 -10.83 20.58 -0.37
C HIS A 108 -11.70 19.92 -1.45
N SER A 109 -11.45 20.23 -2.73
CA SER A 109 -12.18 19.67 -3.87
C SER A 109 -12.05 18.16 -3.94
N ALA A 110 -10.80 17.65 -3.89
CA ALA A 110 -10.53 16.23 -3.86
C ALA A 110 -11.12 15.55 -2.63
N GLY A 111 -11.04 16.18 -1.46
CA GLY A 111 -11.64 15.65 -0.23
C GLY A 111 -13.16 15.47 -0.33
N ASN A 112 -13.88 16.38 -0.97
CA ASN A 112 -15.32 16.19 -1.19
C ASN A 112 -15.58 15.07 -2.20
N LEU A 113 -14.81 15.02 -3.29
CA LEU A 113 -14.93 13.96 -4.28
C LEU A 113 -14.71 12.58 -3.65
N LEU A 114 -13.62 12.37 -2.92
CA LEU A 114 -13.32 11.06 -2.33
C LEU A 114 -14.41 10.64 -1.33
N ARG A 115 -14.94 11.57 -0.53
CA ARG A 115 -16.02 11.29 0.43
C ARG A 115 -17.26 10.71 -0.25
N ASP A 116 -17.57 11.17 -1.46
CA ASP A 116 -18.77 10.77 -2.20
C ASP A 116 -18.57 9.52 -3.09
N HIS A 117 -17.32 9.09 -3.29
CA HIS A 117 -16.97 8.09 -4.32
C HIS A 117 -16.21 6.87 -3.79
N ILE A 118 -15.48 7.00 -2.67
CA ILE A 118 -14.62 5.94 -2.15
C ILE A 118 -15.23 5.36 -0.89
N VAL A 119 -14.97 4.07 -0.63
CA VAL A 119 -15.29 3.40 0.63
C VAL A 119 -13.99 2.92 1.26
N THR A 120 -13.73 3.33 2.50
CA THR A 120 -12.63 2.79 3.31
C THR A 120 -13.15 1.87 4.42
N VAL A 121 -12.25 1.11 5.05
CA VAL A 121 -12.59 0.29 6.23
C VAL A 121 -13.06 1.17 7.40
N ALA A 122 -12.49 2.37 7.57
CA ALA A 122 -12.99 3.36 8.52
C ALA A 122 -14.45 3.75 8.24
N ASP A 123 -14.81 4.03 6.97
CA ASP A 123 -16.19 4.37 6.60
C ASP A 123 -17.15 3.22 6.90
N PHE A 124 -16.74 1.98 6.57
CA PHE A 124 -17.54 0.78 6.83
C PHE A 124 -17.76 0.61 8.35
N THR A 125 -16.69 0.72 9.13
CA THR A 125 -16.74 0.62 10.59
C THR A 125 -17.67 1.67 11.20
N GLN A 126 -17.51 2.94 10.79
CA GLN A 126 -18.35 4.03 11.26
C GLN A 126 -19.82 3.79 10.91
N PHE A 127 -20.11 3.32 9.69
CA PHE A 127 -21.49 3.04 9.29
C PHE A 127 -22.15 1.94 10.13
N LEU A 128 -21.42 0.85 10.43
CA LEU A 128 -21.92 -0.21 11.29
C LEU A 128 -22.23 0.29 12.71
N GLN A 129 -21.39 1.17 13.23
CA GLN A 129 -21.59 1.81 14.53
C GLN A 129 -22.82 2.73 14.51
N ASP A 130 -22.95 3.59 13.50
CA ASP A 130 -24.06 4.55 13.35
C ASP A 130 -25.41 3.83 13.22
N GLN A 131 -25.46 2.74 12.45
CA GLN A 131 -26.66 1.93 12.25
C GLN A 131 -26.89 0.91 13.38
N LYS A 132 -26.00 0.84 14.38
CA LYS A 132 -26.05 -0.13 15.49
C LYS A 132 -26.22 -1.57 14.98
N VAL A 133 -25.50 -1.92 13.92
CA VAL A 133 -25.57 -3.28 13.36
C VAL A 133 -24.84 -4.23 14.30
N LEU A 134 -25.61 -5.03 15.03
CA LEU A 134 -25.06 -6.01 15.99
C LEU A 134 -24.84 -7.41 15.40
N LYS A 135 -25.33 -7.65 14.18
CA LYS A 135 -25.19 -8.94 13.50
C LYS A 135 -23.84 -9.03 12.79
N GLN A 136 -23.20 -10.19 12.86
CA GLN A 136 -22.04 -10.50 12.03
C GLN A 136 -22.46 -10.46 10.56
N ILE A 137 -21.73 -9.70 9.75
CA ILE A 137 -21.90 -9.69 8.30
C ILE A 137 -20.89 -10.67 7.71
N ILE A 138 -21.36 -11.55 6.82
CA ILE A 138 -20.50 -12.36 5.98
C ILE A 138 -20.59 -11.78 4.57
N ALA A 139 -19.48 -11.27 4.08
CA ALA A 139 -19.33 -10.74 2.73
C ALA A 139 -18.35 -11.59 1.93
N GLU A 140 -18.28 -11.32 0.63
CA GLU A 140 -17.35 -11.98 -0.28
C GLU A 140 -16.33 -10.97 -0.79
N ALA A 141 -15.12 -11.42 -1.09
CA ALA A 141 -14.04 -10.55 -1.52
C ALA A 141 -13.18 -11.15 -2.64
N THR A 142 -12.68 -10.30 -3.54
CA THR A 142 -11.51 -10.59 -4.37
C THR A 142 -10.32 -9.82 -3.81
N LEU A 143 -9.23 -10.52 -3.54
CA LEU A 143 -8.00 -9.89 -3.05
C LEU A 143 -7.13 -9.44 -4.22
N VAL A 144 -6.56 -8.26 -4.11
CA VAL A 144 -5.64 -7.69 -5.11
C VAL A 144 -4.42 -7.10 -4.43
N ASP A 145 -3.24 -7.24 -5.03
CA ASP A 145 -1.97 -6.79 -4.44
C ASP A 145 -1.75 -7.30 -2.99
N TRP A 146 -2.39 -8.42 -2.71
CA TRP A 146 -2.48 -9.05 -1.41
C TRP A 146 -3.09 -10.44 -1.55
N ASN A 147 -2.59 -11.40 -0.78
CA ASN A 147 -3.08 -12.77 -0.83
C ASN A 147 -3.53 -13.35 0.52
N ALA A 148 -3.50 -12.57 1.61
CA ALA A 148 -3.91 -13.04 2.94
C ALA A 148 -4.52 -11.95 3.84
N LEU A 149 -5.73 -12.16 4.36
CA LEU A 149 -6.34 -11.25 5.34
C LEU A 149 -5.57 -11.28 6.69
N PRO A 150 -5.52 -10.17 7.46
CA PRO A 150 -4.69 -10.02 8.66
C PRO A 150 -5.22 -10.86 9.82
N CYS A 151 -6.52 -11.16 9.81
CA CYS A 151 -7.17 -11.98 10.83
C CYS A 151 -7.79 -13.21 10.16
N PRO A 152 -6.95 -14.18 9.72
CA PRO A 152 -7.43 -15.37 9.02
C PRO A 152 -8.14 -16.34 9.97
N SER A 153 -9.11 -17.06 9.44
CA SER A 153 -9.71 -18.20 10.11
C SER A 153 -8.69 -19.32 10.27
N LYS A 154 -8.66 -19.93 11.46
CA LYS A 154 -7.77 -21.08 11.74
C LYS A 154 -8.23 -22.38 11.06
N ILE A 155 -9.46 -22.43 10.55
CA ILE A 155 -10.09 -23.67 10.07
C ILE A 155 -10.60 -23.60 8.63
N ASP A 156 -10.81 -22.40 8.07
CA ASP A 156 -11.41 -22.21 6.74
C ASP A 156 -10.50 -21.31 5.91
N LYS A 157 -9.80 -21.92 4.93
CA LYS A 157 -8.91 -21.18 4.02
C LYS A 157 -9.70 -20.17 3.19
N GLY A 158 -9.12 -19.00 2.98
CA GLY A 158 -9.81 -17.91 2.29
C GLY A 158 -10.85 -17.19 3.14
N PHE A 159 -11.07 -17.57 4.39
CA PHE A 159 -12.01 -16.89 5.29
C PHE A 159 -11.27 -16.09 6.36
N GLY A 160 -11.69 -14.86 6.62
CA GLY A 160 -11.06 -14.01 7.64
C GLY A 160 -11.74 -12.67 7.83
N SER A 161 -11.09 -11.75 8.53
CA SER A 161 -11.57 -10.39 8.76
C SER A 161 -10.45 -9.36 8.60
N LEU A 162 -10.84 -8.09 8.47
CA LEU A 162 -9.92 -6.94 8.43
C LEU A 162 -9.73 -6.37 9.84
N THR A 163 -8.57 -5.78 10.08
CA THR A 163 -8.30 -5.04 11.32
C THR A 163 -9.35 -3.96 11.54
N SER A 164 -9.81 -3.80 12.78
CA SER A 164 -10.82 -2.81 13.20
C SER A 164 -12.22 -2.99 12.62
N LEU A 165 -12.46 -3.99 11.76
CA LEU A 165 -13.77 -4.33 11.18
C LEU A 165 -14.23 -5.72 11.66
N SER A 166 -14.24 -5.96 12.97
CA SER A 166 -14.54 -7.27 13.57
C SER A 166 -15.97 -7.77 13.33
N GLY A 167 -16.92 -6.85 13.09
CA GLY A 167 -18.31 -7.20 12.74
C GLY A 167 -18.51 -7.75 11.33
N VAL A 168 -17.46 -7.81 10.51
CA VAL A 168 -17.51 -8.29 9.13
C VAL A 168 -16.45 -9.34 8.89
N SER A 169 -16.84 -10.46 8.30
CA SER A 169 -15.94 -11.49 7.80
C SER A 169 -16.08 -11.63 6.30
N PHE A 170 -14.97 -11.93 5.63
CA PHE A 170 -14.89 -12.05 4.18
C PHE A 170 -14.52 -13.47 3.78
N ARG A 171 -15.22 -13.99 2.78
CA ARG A 171 -14.82 -15.18 2.03
C ARG A 171 -14.16 -14.76 0.72
N ALA A 172 -12.90 -15.14 0.54
CA ALA A 172 -12.15 -14.85 -0.66
C ALA A 172 -12.65 -15.72 -1.83
N LEU A 173 -13.06 -15.08 -2.90
CA LEU A 173 -13.52 -15.71 -4.15
C LEU A 173 -12.45 -15.70 -5.23
N GLY A 174 -11.46 -14.82 -5.13
CA GLY A 174 -10.35 -14.72 -6.08
C GLY A 174 -9.19 -13.94 -5.50
N CYS A 175 -8.03 -14.05 -6.14
CA CYS A 175 -6.80 -13.38 -5.77
C CYS A 175 -5.96 -13.07 -7.02
N ILE A 176 -5.44 -11.85 -7.11
CA ILE A 176 -4.41 -11.45 -8.08
C ILE A 176 -3.34 -10.68 -7.32
N ASP A 177 -2.13 -11.24 -7.22
CA ASP A 177 -1.07 -10.68 -6.39
C ASP A 177 0.31 -10.99 -6.97
N HIS A 178 1.26 -10.09 -6.72
CA HIS A 178 2.68 -10.21 -7.08
C HIS A 178 3.62 -10.44 -5.88
N HIS A 179 3.08 -10.64 -4.69
CA HIS A 179 3.84 -11.03 -3.51
C HIS A 179 4.04 -12.55 -3.42
N ILE A 180 4.87 -12.96 -2.45
CA ILE A 180 5.04 -14.38 -2.10
C ILE A 180 3.71 -14.91 -1.57
N ASP A 181 3.34 -16.12 -1.98
CA ASP A 181 2.14 -16.79 -1.50
C ASP A 181 2.21 -17.08 0.00
N GLU A 182 1.28 -16.52 0.76
CA GLU A 182 1.12 -16.73 2.21
C GLU A 182 0.23 -17.95 2.51
N ASN A 183 -0.18 -18.71 1.49
CA ASN A 183 -0.93 -19.97 1.58
C ASN A 183 -2.33 -19.82 2.23
N TYR A 184 -2.88 -18.61 2.16
CA TYR A 184 -4.19 -18.26 2.71
C TYR A 184 -5.35 -18.70 1.81
N MET A 185 -5.20 -18.55 0.49
CA MET A 185 -6.26 -18.87 -0.47
C MET A 185 -6.60 -20.38 -0.47
N PRO A 186 -7.88 -20.74 -0.68
CA PRO A 186 -8.26 -22.14 -0.88
C PRO A 186 -7.76 -22.64 -2.24
N SER A 187 -7.90 -23.95 -2.49
CA SER A 187 -7.53 -24.52 -3.79
C SER A 187 -8.38 -23.94 -4.92
N ALA A 188 -7.81 -23.88 -6.14
CA ALA A 188 -8.51 -23.37 -7.31
C ALA A 188 -9.87 -24.07 -7.56
N ASP A 189 -9.96 -25.37 -7.30
CA ASP A 189 -11.18 -26.17 -7.45
C ASP A 189 -12.29 -25.79 -6.46
N SER A 190 -11.92 -25.16 -5.34
CA SER A 190 -12.87 -24.69 -4.32
C SER A 190 -13.42 -23.30 -4.61
N LEU A 191 -12.82 -22.57 -5.55
CA LEU A 191 -13.28 -21.24 -5.94
C LEU A 191 -14.44 -21.32 -6.94
N PRO A 192 -15.34 -20.32 -6.98
CA PRO A 192 -16.35 -20.26 -8.01
C PRO A 192 -15.72 -20.32 -9.41
N LYS A 193 -16.41 -20.97 -10.35
CA LYS A 193 -15.90 -21.15 -11.71
C LYS A 193 -15.50 -19.81 -12.33
N ASN A 194 -14.34 -19.79 -12.98
CA ASN A 194 -13.77 -18.61 -13.63
C ASN A 194 -13.45 -17.46 -12.65
N GLN A 195 -13.17 -17.71 -11.37
CA GLN A 195 -12.50 -16.70 -10.54
C GLN A 195 -10.98 -16.71 -10.76
N PRO A 196 -10.29 -15.57 -10.60
CA PRO A 196 -8.84 -15.53 -10.71
C PRO A 196 -8.17 -16.08 -9.43
N LEU A 197 -7.14 -16.90 -9.60
CA LEU A 197 -6.18 -17.25 -8.54
C LEU A 197 -4.78 -17.14 -9.14
N ILE A 198 -4.25 -15.92 -9.12
CA ILE A 198 -2.95 -15.56 -9.70
C ILE A 198 -2.10 -15.01 -8.56
N ILE A 199 -1.13 -15.81 -8.11
CA ILE A 199 -0.11 -15.35 -7.17
C ILE A 199 1.22 -15.55 -7.90
N GLN A 200 1.73 -14.47 -8.49
CA GLN A 200 2.90 -14.50 -9.37
C GLN A 200 3.95 -13.50 -8.87
N PRO A 201 4.89 -13.93 -8.02
CA PRO A 201 6.05 -13.11 -7.66
C PRO A 201 6.89 -12.73 -8.88
N GLY A 202 7.46 -11.52 -8.86
CA GLY A 202 8.40 -11.05 -9.88
C GLY A 202 8.01 -9.74 -10.53
N PRO A 203 6.80 -9.61 -11.14
CA PRO A 203 6.32 -8.37 -11.76
C PRO A 203 6.45 -7.17 -10.83
N GLY A 204 6.80 -6.02 -11.42
CA GLY A 204 7.05 -4.80 -10.69
C GLY A 204 5.82 -4.24 -10.01
N SER A 205 4.65 -4.42 -10.63
CA SER A 205 3.36 -3.96 -10.13
C SER A 205 2.27 -5.03 -10.26
N CYS A 206 1.40 -5.12 -9.25
CA CYS A 206 0.18 -5.92 -9.29
C CYS A 206 -0.80 -5.38 -10.35
N ALA A 207 -0.89 -4.07 -10.57
CA ALA A 207 -1.71 -3.49 -11.63
C ALA A 207 -1.37 -4.07 -13.02
N SER A 208 -0.11 -4.41 -13.30
CA SER A 208 0.30 -5.12 -14.53
C SER A 208 -0.37 -6.49 -14.64
N LEU A 209 -0.42 -7.26 -13.53
CA LEU A 209 -1.11 -8.56 -13.47
C LEU A 209 -2.63 -8.41 -13.64
N ILE A 210 -3.22 -7.39 -13.03
CA ILE A 210 -4.66 -7.08 -13.15
C ILE A 210 -5.01 -6.81 -14.62
N VAL A 211 -4.26 -5.93 -15.29
CA VAL A 211 -4.51 -5.58 -16.70
C VAL A 211 -4.41 -6.82 -17.58
N ARG A 212 -3.32 -7.58 -17.45
CA ARG A 212 -3.13 -8.83 -18.20
C ARG A 212 -4.30 -9.81 -17.99
N GLU A 213 -4.75 -9.98 -16.76
CA GLU A 213 -5.83 -10.92 -16.46
C GLU A 213 -7.19 -10.42 -16.97
N LEU A 214 -7.48 -9.11 -16.89
CA LEU A 214 -8.69 -8.53 -17.44
C LEU A 214 -8.71 -8.65 -18.97
N GLN A 215 -7.59 -8.43 -19.65
CA GLN A 215 -7.44 -8.64 -21.10
C GLN A 215 -7.66 -10.11 -21.48
N ARG A 216 -7.00 -11.04 -20.77
CA ARG A 216 -7.13 -12.49 -21.03
C ARG A 216 -8.56 -13.00 -20.85
N ARG A 217 -9.36 -12.32 -20.03
CA ARG A 217 -10.77 -12.66 -19.74
C ARG A 217 -11.77 -11.91 -20.60
N ASP A 218 -11.33 -11.10 -21.55
CA ASP A 218 -12.20 -10.23 -22.34
C ASP A 218 -13.04 -9.27 -21.45
N LEU A 219 -12.48 -8.89 -20.30
CA LEU A 219 -13.06 -7.93 -19.37
C LEU A 219 -12.54 -6.50 -19.60
N TRP A 220 -11.41 -6.37 -20.30
CA TRP A 220 -10.83 -5.10 -20.70
C TRP A 220 -11.29 -4.72 -22.11
N ALA A 221 -12.19 -3.74 -22.23
CA ALA A 221 -12.62 -3.27 -23.54
C ALA A 221 -11.59 -2.31 -24.16
N GLU A 222 -11.25 -2.55 -25.42
CA GLU A 222 -10.41 -1.64 -26.20
C GLU A 222 -11.25 -0.44 -26.69
N ASP A 223 -10.58 0.69 -26.95
CA ASP A 223 -11.09 1.83 -27.73
C ASP A 223 -12.31 2.62 -27.22
N THR A 224 -12.63 2.58 -25.92
CA THR A 224 -13.61 3.52 -25.32
C THR A 224 -12.92 4.61 -24.50
N ALA A 225 -13.54 5.79 -24.45
CA ALA A 225 -13.03 6.94 -23.70
C ALA A 225 -13.04 6.69 -22.18
N GLU A 226 -14.02 5.95 -21.66
CA GLU A 226 -14.02 5.44 -20.27
C GLU A 226 -12.83 4.52 -19.99
N MET A 227 -12.53 3.59 -20.90
CA MET A 227 -11.41 2.67 -20.70
C MET A 227 -10.06 3.37 -20.85
N ALA A 228 -9.97 4.48 -21.58
CA ALA A 228 -8.77 5.32 -21.57
C ALA A 228 -8.53 5.98 -20.20
N GLN A 229 -9.58 6.38 -19.47
CA GLN A 229 -9.42 6.84 -18.08
C GLN A 229 -8.88 5.71 -17.20
N LEU A 230 -9.42 4.50 -17.33
CA LEU A 230 -8.91 3.33 -16.59
C LEU A 230 -7.46 3.00 -16.97
N ALA A 231 -7.13 3.07 -18.26
CA ALA A 231 -5.78 2.79 -18.75
C ALA A 231 -4.76 3.76 -18.17
N LYS A 232 -5.10 5.05 -18.14
CA LYS A 232 -4.26 6.09 -17.53
C LYS A 232 -4.11 5.92 -16.02
N LEU A 233 -5.17 5.50 -15.33
CA LEU A 233 -5.09 5.18 -13.91
C LEU A 233 -4.18 3.96 -13.66
N ALA A 234 -4.28 2.92 -14.48
CA ALA A 234 -3.43 1.73 -14.42
C ALA A 234 -1.95 2.07 -14.63
N LEU A 235 -1.66 2.86 -15.67
CA LEU A 235 -0.31 3.35 -15.96
C LEU A 235 0.30 4.10 -14.76
N SER A 236 -0.50 4.91 -14.07
CA SER A 236 -0.02 5.65 -12.89
C SER A 236 0.56 4.72 -11.81
N ALA A 237 -0.12 3.60 -11.52
CA ALA A 237 0.37 2.61 -10.56
C ALA A 237 1.62 1.88 -11.08
N ILE A 238 1.55 1.36 -12.31
CA ILE A 238 2.65 0.57 -12.89
C ILE A 238 3.93 1.40 -12.98
N LEU A 239 3.85 2.65 -13.47
CA LEU A 239 5.01 3.53 -13.60
C LEU A 239 5.63 3.89 -12.24
N ILE A 240 4.81 4.11 -11.20
CA ILE A 240 5.33 4.44 -9.87
C ILE A 240 6.09 3.27 -9.25
N ASP A 241 5.58 2.05 -9.35
CA ASP A 241 6.21 0.88 -8.72
C ASP A 241 7.40 0.33 -9.52
N THR A 242 7.39 0.57 -10.84
CA THR A 242 8.51 0.22 -11.73
C THR A 242 9.55 1.32 -11.88
N SER A 243 9.36 2.48 -11.24
CA SER A 243 10.21 3.68 -11.42
C SER A 243 10.34 4.06 -12.89
N ASN A 244 9.20 4.28 -13.56
CA ASN A 244 9.11 4.52 -15.00
C ASN A 244 9.81 3.43 -15.83
N LEU A 245 9.58 2.16 -15.49
CA LEU A 245 10.22 0.98 -16.09
C LEU A 245 11.75 0.89 -15.95
N THR A 246 12.40 1.73 -15.11
CA THR A 246 13.86 1.70 -14.92
C THR A 246 14.30 0.91 -13.69
N ALA A 247 13.40 0.37 -12.88
CA ALA A 247 13.75 -0.40 -11.67
C ALA A 247 14.37 -1.78 -12.02
N GLU A 248 15.70 -1.82 -12.12
CA GLU A 248 16.44 -3.06 -12.38
C GLU A 248 16.07 -4.19 -11.43
N GLY A 249 15.85 -5.40 -11.97
CA GLY A 249 15.48 -6.59 -11.21
C GLY A 249 14.03 -6.63 -10.69
N LYS A 250 13.23 -5.58 -10.90
CA LYS A 250 11.79 -5.57 -10.61
C LYS A 250 10.92 -5.56 -11.86
N VAL A 251 11.38 -4.95 -12.95
CA VAL A 251 10.59 -4.80 -14.17
C VAL A 251 10.65 -6.08 -15.02
N THR A 252 9.49 -6.69 -15.23
CA THR A 252 9.31 -7.89 -16.05
C THR A 252 8.59 -7.57 -17.35
N ASP A 253 8.50 -8.55 -18.25
CA ASP A 253 7.78 -8.38 -19.52
C ASP A 253 6.27 -8.15 -19.30
N VAL A 254 5.72 -8.67 -18.20
CA VAL A 254 4.32 -8.39 -17.81
C VAL A 254 4.10 -6.89 -17.62
N ASP A 255 5.07 -6.17 -17.03
CA ASP A 255 4.98 -4.73 -16.83
C ASP A 255 5.14 -3.96 -18.15
N ARG A 256 6.09 -4.39 -19.00
CA ARG A 256 6.33 -3.77 -20.31
C ARG A 256 5.14 -3.93 -21.24
N ASP A 257 4.57 -5.12 -21.32
CA ASP A 257 3.42 -5.45 -22.17
C ASP A 257 2.17 -4.69 -21.70
N ALA A 258 1.96 -4.62 -20.37
CA ALA A 258 0.87 -3.83 -19.80
C ALA A 258 1.03 -2.35 -20.16
N VAL A 259 2.19 -1.74 -19.91
CA VAL A 259 2.44 -0.33 -20.27
C VAL A 259 2.23 -0.08 -21.75
N GLN A 260 2.78 -0.94 -22.62
CA GLN A 260 2.64 -0.80 -24.07
C GLN A 260 1.17 -0.81 -24.52
N SER A 261 0.38 -1.76 -24.03
CA SER A 261 -1.03 -1.89 -24.40
C SER A 261 -1.88 -0.72 -23.88
N LEU A 262 -1.68 -0.32 -22.63
CA LEU A 262 -2.39 0.79 -22.00
C LEU A 262 -2.04 2.13 -22.66
N TRP A 263 -0.75 2.35 -22.95
CA TRP A 263 -0.27 3.56 -23.61
C TRP A 263 -0.92 3.75 -24.97
N LYS A 264 -0.93 2.69 -25.81
CA LYS A 264 -1.59 2.71 -27.11
C LYS A 264 -3.07 3.11 -27.01
N GLN A 265 -3.77 2.63 -25.99
CA GLN A 265 -5.18 2.94 -25.78
C GLN A 265 -5.41 4.41 -25.38
N VAL A 266 -4.54 4.98 -24.54
CA VAL A 266 -4.62 6.40 -24.17
C VAL A 266 -4.26 7.28 -25.38
N GLU A 267 -3.21 6.93 -26.12
CA GLU A 267 -2.81 7.62 -27.36
C GLU A 267 -3.92 7.63 -28.42
N GLY A 268 -4.65 6.53 -28.60
CA GLY A 268 -5.75 6.44 -29.57
C GLY A 268 -6.87 7.47 -29.32
N GLN A 269 -7.00 8.02 -28.11
CA GLN A 269 -7.98 9.06 -27.78
C GLN A 269 -7.46 10.50 -28.01
N HIS A 270 -6.17 10.68 -28.34
CA HIS A 270 -5.58 12.00 -28.60
C HIS A 270 -6.13 12.66 -29.87
N GLU A 271 -6.45 11.88 -30.91
CA GLU A 271 -6.95 12.42 -32.17
C GLU A 271 -8.37 13.02 -32.05
N VAL A 272 -9.11 12.67 -30.98
CA VAL A 272 -10.51 13.11 -30.75
C VAL A 272 -10.62 14.29 -29.78
N SER A 273 -9.56 14.59 -29.01
CA SER A 273 -9.58 15.69 -28.04
C SER A 273 -9.34 17.04 -28.71
N ALA A 274 -10.41 17.84 -28.84
CA ALA A 274 -10.46 19.16 -29.49
C ALA A 274 -9.50 20.25 -28.92
N ASN A 275 -8.68 19.94 -27.91
CA ASN A 275 -7.83 20.89 -27.21
C ASN A 275 -6.31 20.69 -27.38
N GLY A 276 -5.85 19.75 -28.22
CA GLY A 276 -4.43 19.68 -28.61
C GLY A 276 -3.41 19.52 -27.46
N LEU A 277 -3.84 19.09 -26.28
CA LEU A 277 -2.95 18.76 -25.16
C LEU A 277 -2.24 17.46 -25.49
N LYS A 278 -0.97 17.55 -25.87
CA LYS A 278 -0.04 16.43 -25.96
C LYS A 278 0.15 15.90 -24.53
N TRP A 279 -0.09 14.61 -24.32
CA TRP A 279 0.12 13.96 -23.03
C TRP A 279 1.37 13.10 -23.17
N GLU A 280 2.29 13.25 -22.23
CA GLU A 280 3.54 12.49 -22.20
C GLU A 280 3.54 11.58 -20.96
N MET A 281 4.01 10.34 -21.13
CA MET A 281 4.08 9.34 -20.05
C MET A 281 4.90 9.85 -18.86
N ASP A 282 6.00 10.54 -19.16
CA ASP A 282 6.91 11.10 -18.18
C ASP A 282 6.24 12.19 -17.34
N GLU A 283 5.35 13.00 -17.91
CA GLU A 283 4.60 14.02 -17.16
C GLU A 283 3.64 13.39 -16.16
N LEU A 284 2.97 12.28 -16.53
CA LEU A 284 2.12 11.54 -15.59
C LEU A 284 2.96 10.95 -14.45
N TYR A 285 4.07 10.29 -14.79
CA TYR A 285 4.96 9.70 -13.80
C TYR A 285 5.50 10.75 -12.83
N GLU A 286 6.04 11.86 -13.34
CA GLU A 286 6.61 12.93 -12.51
C GLU A 286 5.55 13.61 -11.65
N ALA A 287 4.35 13.87 -12.16
CA ALA A 287 3.27 14.47 -11.38
C ALA A 287 2.88 13.58 -10.18
N VAL A 288 2.66 12.29 -10.41
CA VAL A 288 2.29 11.33 -9.36
C VAL A 288 3.45 11.08 -8.40
N LEU A 289 4.69 11.00 -8.89
CA LEU A 289 5.89 10.82 -8.08
C LEU A 289 6.13 12.01 -7.16
N ASN A 290 5.98 13.23 -7.66
CA ASN A 290 6.13 14.45 -6.88
C ASN A 290 5.04 14.55 -5.80
N ALA A 291 3.79 14.21 -6.13
CA ALA A 291 2.72 14.11 -5.13
C ALA A 291 3.06 13.07 -4.04
N LYS A 292 3.58 11.89 -4.42
CA LYS A 292 4.00 10.83 -3.49
C LYS A 292 5.12 11.31 -2.56
N LYS A 293 6.18 11.92 -3.11
CA LYS A 293 7.35 12.40 -2.34
C LYS A 293 6.97 13.52 -1.37
N ASN A 294 6.20 14.50 -1.83
CA ASN A 294 5.82 15.67 -1.03
C ASN A 294 4.70 15.37 -0.02
N SER A 295 4.02 14.21 -0.16
CA SER A 295 2.99 13.79 0.79
C SER A 295 3.50 13.69 2.23
N LEU A 296 4.78 13.35 2.41
CA LEU A 296 5.38 13.17 3.74
C LEU A 296 5.42 14.49 4.53
N ASP A 297 5.49 15.64 3.85
CA ASP A 297 5.45 16.96 4.51
C ASP A 297 4.10 17.17 5.24
N LEU A 298 3.02 16.58 4.72
CA LEU A 298 1.65 16.71 5.26
C LEU A 298 1.35 15.80 6.46
N LEU A 299 2.29 14.93 6.84
CA LEU A 299 2.07 13.89 7.85
C LEU A 299 2.56 14.29 9.24
N THR A 300 2.08 13.61 10.26
CA THR A 300 2.77 13.51 11.56
C THR A 300 3.95 12.53 11.47
N VAL A 301 4.79 12.45 12.49
CA VAL A 301 5.90 11.48 12.51
C VAL A 301 5.35 10.05 12.54
N GLU A 302 4.32 9.82 13.35
CA GLU A 302 3.63 8.54 13.45
C GLU A 302 3.00 8.12 12.12
N GLU A 303 2.39 9.05 11.38
CA GLU A 303 1.86 8.80 10.04
C GLU A 303 2.95 8.54 9.00
N VAL A 304 4.15 9.13 9.14
CA VAL A 304 5.32 8.77 8.32
C VAL A 304 5.76 7.33 8.62
N LEU A 305 5.79 6.94 9.89
CA LEU A 305 6.15 5.58 10.30
C LEU A 305 5.12 4.54 9.81
N ASP A 306 3.84 4.87 9.86
CA ASP A 306 2.77 3.96 9.45
C ASP A 306 2.61 3.81 7.92
N ARG A 307 3.16 4.77 7.16
CA ARG A 307 2.96 4.93 5.72
C ARG A 307 3.19 3.65 4.91
N ASP A 308 4.32 3.00 5.13
CA ASP A 308 4.68 1.71 4.54
C ASP A 308 5.18 0.79 5.67
N TYR A 309 4.24 0.48 6.57
CA TYR A 309 4.46 -0.37 7.72
C TYR A 309 4.06 -1.83 7.43
N LYS A 310 4.90 -2.77 7.87
CA LYS A 310 4.58 -4.21 7.91
C LYS A 310 5.17 -4.82 9.18
N ASP A 311 4.48 -5.79 9.77
CA ASP A 311 4.96 -6.51 10.95
C ASP A 311 4.80 -8.02 10.88
N TRP A 312 5.61 -8.69 11.68
CA TRP A 312 5.61 -10.14 11.85
C TRP A 312 5.84 -10.47 13.31
N THR A 313 5.36 -11.64 13.73
CA THR A 313 5.66 -12.20 15.05
C THR A 313 6.52 -13.44 14.85
N GLU A 314 7.67 -13.49 15.53
CA GLU A 314 8.56 -14.64 15.55
C GLU A 314 8.68 -15.19 16.97
N THR A 315 8.92 -16.49 17.10
CA THR A 315 9.13 -17.14 18.40
C THR A 315 10.54 -17.70 18.46
N SER A 316 11.28 -17.34 19.50
CA SER A 316 12.62 -17.88 19.76
C SER A 316 12.54 -19.39 20.06
N GLN A 317 13.44 -20.16 19.46
CA GLN A 317 13.56 -21.60 19.64
C GLN A 317 14.11 -21.99 21.01
N SER A 318 15.05 -21.23 21.59
CA SER A 318 15.60 -21.52 22.92
C SER A 318 14.68 -21.07 24.06
N SER A 319 14.19 -19.83 24.01
CA SER A 319 13.44 -19.23 25.12
C SER A 319 11.93 -19.46 25.03
N GLY A 320 11.40 -19.76 23.84
CA GLY A 320 9.97 -19.82 23.57
C GLY A 320 9.26 -18.46 23.63
N GLN A 321 9.99 -17.36 23.83
CA GLN A 321 9.43 -16.01 23.85
C GLN A 321 9.08 -15.55 22.44
N SER A 322 7.90 -14.93 22.29
CA SER A 322 7.49 -14.28 21.05
C SER A 322 8.00 -12.84 21.00
N VAL A 323 8.38 -12.41 19.81
CA VAL A 323 8.88 -11.07 19.50
C VAL A 323 8.12 -10.55 18.31
N LYS A 324 7.42 -9.43 18.49
CA LYS A 324 6.72 -8.72 17.42
C LYS A 324 7.60 -7.64 16.83
N ILE A 325 7.85 -7.72 15.53
CA ILE A 325 8.84 -6.92 14.79
C ILE A 325 8.12 -6.10 13.73
N GLY A 326 8.17 -4.77 13.85
CA GLY A 326 7.59 -3.84 12.88
C GLY A 326 8.64 -3.14 12.02
N PHE A 327 8.39 -3.05 10.72
CA PHE A 327 9.23 -2.37 9.73
C PHE A 327 8.48 -1.20 9.11
N CYS A 328 8.95 0.02 9.38
CA CYS A 328 8.53 1.26 8.73
C CYS A 328 9.50 1.59 7.60
N SER A 329 9.01 1.77 6.38
CA SER A 329 9.83 2.21 5.23
C SER A 329 9.50 3.65 4.84
N SER A 330 10.52 4.48 4.59
CA SER A 330 10.35 5.89 4.20
C SER A 330 11.25 6.27 3.02
N VAL A 331 10.75 7.16 2.16
CA VAL A 331 11.51 7.72 1.03
C VAL A 331 12.30 8.98 1.40
N LYS A 332 12.29 9.35 2.70
CA LYS A 332 13.04 10.46 3.25
C LYS A 332 14.13 9.96 4.21
N PRO A 333 15.29 10.62 4.27
CA PRO A 333 16.39 10.25 5.15
C PRO A 333 16.00 10.39 6.62
N ILE A 334 16.66 9.65 7.51
CA ILE A 334 16.36 9.64 8.95
C ILE A 334 16.50 11.03 9.56
N ARG A 335 17.46 11.83 9.06
CA ARG A 335 17.68 13.22 9.47
C ARG A 335 16.46 14.09 9.22
N TRP A 336 15.78 13.89 8.08
CA TRP A 336 14.54 14.60 7.77
C TRP A 336 13.40 14.19 8.70
N ILE A 337 13.27 12.89 9.02
CA ILE A 337 12.24 12.39 9.95
C ILE A 337 12.47 12.95 11.36
N VAL A 338 13.73 12.96 11.80
CA VAL A 338 14.13 13.54 13.09
C VAL A 338 13.85 15.05 13.14
N HIS A 339 14.19 15.78 12.09
CA HIS A 339 13.89 17.21 11.98
C HIS A 339 12.38 17.46 12.01
N LYS A 340 11.59 16.64 11.32
CA LYS A 340 10.12 16.72 11.36
C LYS A 340 9.56 16.46 12.75
N ALA A 341 10.19 15.60 13.53
CA ALA A 341 9.86 15.41 14.94
C ALA A 341 10.28 16.59 15.83
N GLY A 342 11.14 17.48 15.33
CA GLY A 342 11.73 18.62 16.03
C GLY A 342 13.17 18.36 16.49
N LYS A 343 13.41 17.21 17.14
CA LYS A 343 14.75 16.77 17.61
C LYS A 343 14.80 15.26 17.87
N PRO A 344 15.99 14.64 18.05
CA PRO A 344 16.11 13.19 18.22
C PRO A 344 15.26 12.60 19.36
N ASP A 345 15.17 13.27 20.50
CA ASP A 345 14.36 12.79 21.64
C ASP A 345 12.87 12.72 21.31
N GLN A 346 12.37 13.68 20.53
CA GLN A 346 10.97 13.73 20.10
C GLN A 346 10.69 12.64 19.06
N PHE A 347 11.62 12.39 18.14
CA PHE A 347 11.54 11.24 17.24
C PHE A 347 11.50 9.91 18.02
N LEU A 348 12.40 9.73 19.00
CA LEU A 348 12.43 8.53 19.83
C LEU A 348 11.15 8.37 20.66
N HIS A 349 10.54 9.48 21.11
CA HIS A 349 9.24 9.43 21.78
C HIS A 349 8.13 8.99 20.82
N ALA A 350 8.03 9.59 19.63
CA ALA A 350 7.06 9.20 18.60
C ALA A 350 7.23 7.73 18.19
N ALA A 351 8.47 7.27 17.98
CA ALA A 351 8.80 5.88 17.67
C ALA A 351 8.34 4.91 18.76
N ARG A 352 8.55 5.24 20.04
CA ARG A 352 8.06 4.44 21.17
C ARG A 352 6.53 4.45 21.27
N SER A 353 5.89 5.61 21.13
CA SER A 353 4.43 5.72 21.15
C SER A 353 3.77 4.93 20.01
N PHE A 354 4.36 4.98 18.81
CA PHE A 354 3.94 4.18 17.67
C PHE A 354 4.04 2.68 17.97
N ALA A 355 5.21 2.23 18.46
CA ALA A 355 5.46 0.84 18.81
C ALA A 355 4.55 0.32 19.94
N ALA A 356 4.25 1.16 20.94
CA ALA A 356 3.41 0.81 22.09
C ALA A 356 1.89 0.94 21.84
N SER A 357 1.47 1.37 20.65
CA SER A 357 0.04 1.48 20.33
C SER A 357 -0.64 0.12 20.39
N ALA A 358 -1.92 0.08 20.81
CA ALA A 358 -2.64 -1.18 21.07
C ALA A 358 -2.74 -2.09 19.83
N GLU A 359 -2.77 -1.52 18.63
CA GLU A 359 -2.80 -2.29 17.38
C GLU A 359 -1.42 -2.90 17.03
N LYS A 360 -0.33 -2.21 17.39
CA LYS A 360 1.03 -2.53 16.95
C LYS A 360 1.77 -3.34 17.99
N ASP A 361 1.78 -2.94 19.27
CA ASP A 361 2.32 -3.68 20.40
C ASP A 361 3.70 -4.35 20.13
N LEU A 362 4.65 -3.58 19.62
CA LEU A 362 5.92 -4.06 19.08
C LEU A 362 6.99 -4.25 20.15
N ASP A 363 7.81 -5.28 19.96
CA ASP A 363 9.05 -5.51 20.71
C ASP A 363 10.25 -4.86 20.01
N VAL A 364 10.25 -4.85 18.68
CA VAL A 364 11.30 -4.24 17.86
C VAL A 364 10.67 -3.34 16.81
N LEU A 365 11.15 -2.11 16.73
CA LEU A 365 10.82 -1.17 15.65
C LEU A 365 12.03 -0.98 14.75
N VAL A 366 11.82 -1.18 13.45
CA VAL A 366 12.81 -0.92 12.41
C VAL A 366 12.33 0.23 11.54
N VAL A 367 13.17 1.24 11.33
CA VAL A 367 12.94 2.31 10.35
C VAL A 367 13.99 2.18 9.25
N MET A 368 13.54 1.90 8.03
CA MET A 368 14.36 1.83 6.83
C MET A 368 14.10 3.05 5.95
N THR A 369 15.16 3.77 5.58
CA THR A 369 15.03 4.89 4.65
C THR A 369 15.65 4.55 3.30
N ALA A 370 15.14 5.16 2.23
CA ALA A 370 15.61 4.97 0.87
C ALA A 370 15.49 6.29 0.10
N PHE A 371 16.60 6.91 -0.26
CA PHE A 371 16.63 8.25 -0.86
C PHE A 371 17.84 8.42 -1.79
N THR A 372 17.85 9.52 -2.54
CA THR A 372 18.99 9.90 -3.37
C THR A 372 19.94 10.79 -2.57
N ALA A 373 21.20 10.37 -2.45
CA ALA A 373 22.26 11.12 -1.77
C ALA A 373 22.69 12.36 -2.56
N LYS A 374 23.50 13.23 -1.94
CA LYS A 374 24.03 14.47 -2.56
C LYS A 374 24.77 14.23 -3.86
N ASP A 375 25.41 13.07 -4.01
CA ASP A 375 26.16 12.66 -5.19
C ASP A 375 25.29 11.98 -6.26
N GLY A 376 23.97 11.94 -6.07
CA GLY A 376 23.02 11.28 -6.97
C GLY A 376 22.90 9.77 -6.76
N GLN A 377 23.68 9.17 -5.86
CA GLN A 377 23.61 7.73 -5.62
C GLN A 377 22.39 7.36 -4.78
N PHE A 378 21.80 6.21 -5.08
CA PHE A 378 20.74 5.64 -4.25
C PHE A 378 21.32 5.15 -2.93
N CYS A 379 20.74 5.60 -1.82
CA CYS A 379 21.21 5.37 -0.47
C CYS A 379 20.11 4.74 0.40
N ARG A 380 20.52 3.94 1.38
CA ARG A 380 19.65 3.40 2.42
C ARG A 380 20.25 3.61 3.80
N GLU A 381 19.38 3.85 4.77
CA GLU A 381 19.74 3.84 6.20
C GLU A 381 18.86 2.83 6.93
N LEU A 382 19.39 2.30 8.03
CA LEU A 382 18.73 1.31 8.85
C LEU A 382 18.80 1.75 10.32
N PHE A 383 17.66 2.02 10.92
CA PHE A 383 17.51 2.20 12.36
C PHE A 383 16.80 0.98 12.96
N ILE A 384 17.34 0.43 14.03
CA ILE A 384 16.68 -0.62 14.82
C ILE A 384 16.64 -0.15 16.28
N GLY A 385 15.46 -0.21 16.89
CA GLY A 385 15.26 0.05 18.31
C GLY A 385 14.43 -1.06 18.96
N VAL A 386 14.92 -1.56 20.10
CA VAL A 386 14.11 -2.35 21.02
C VAL A 386 13.10 -1.41 21.68
N ALA A 387 11.81 -1.74 21.55
CA ALA A 387 10.72 -0.84 21.94
C ALA A 387 10.28 -1.01 23.40
N ARG A 388 10.53 -2.18 24.00
CA ARG A 388 10.22 -2.52 25.40
C ARG A 388 11.20 -3.58 25.93
N GLU A 389 11.18 -3.81 27.23
CA GLU A 389 11.99 -4.86 27.85
C GLU A 389 11.53 -6.25 27.37
N ASN A 390 12.29 -6.83 26.45
CA ASN A 390 12.14 -8.20 25.95
C ASN A 390 13.54 -8.73 25.61
N GLU A 391 13.96 -9.79 26.30
CA GLU A 391 15.31 -10.35 26.19
C GLU A 391 15.56 -10.94 24.80
N ALA A 392 14.63 -11.76 24.29
CA ALA A 392 14.71 -12.31 22.93
C ALA A 392 14.75 -11.21 21.85
N ALA A 393 14.04 -10.09 22.06
CA ALA A 393 14.10 -8.95 21.16
C ALA A 393 15.50 -8.30 21.12
N LEU A 394 16.11 -8.11 22.30
CA LEU A 394 17.45 -7.55 22.44
C LEU A 394 18.52 -8.46 21.84
N GLU A 395 18.50 -9.75 22.19
CA GLU A 395 19.44 -10.74 21.68
C GLU A 395 19.30 -10.90 20.17
N GLY A 396 18.07 -10.90 19.65
CA GLY A 396 17.80 -11.09 18.23
C GLY A 396 18.26 -9.91 17.40
N ALA A 397 18.08 -8.68 17.91
CA ALA A 397 18.59 -7.47 17.26
C ALA A 397 20.13 -7.43 17.21
N LYS A 398 20.80 -7.89 18.27
CA LYS A 398 22.27 -8.02 18.32
C LYS A 398 22.77 -9.13 17.38
N ALA A 399 22.15 -10.31 17.43
CA ALA A 399 22.49 -11.43 16.55
C ALA A 399 22.29 -11.08 15.07
N PHE A 400 21.23 -10.32 14.74
CA PHE A 400 21.04 -9.79 13.40
C PHE A 400 22.23 -8.94 12.95
N PHE A 401 22.70 -8.01 13.80
CA PHE A 401 23.85 -7.17 13.45
C PHE A 401 25.09 -8.03 13.18
N GLU A 402 25.41 -8.99 14.05
CA GLU A 402 26.57 -9.87 13.89
C GLU A 402 26.52 -10.71 12.61
N GLN A 403 25.34 -11.23 12.26
CA GLN A 403 25.16 -12.14 11.13
C GLN A 403 24.97 -11.43 9.79
N ALA A 404 24.33 -10.25 9.78
CA ALA A 404 23.87 -9.58 8.57
C ALA A 404 24.69 -8.34 8.19
N SER A 405 25.48 -7.77 9.11
CA SER A 405 26.19 -6.50 8.89
C SER A 405 27.10 -6.54 7.65
N SER A 406 27.87 -7.61 7.46
CA SER A 406 28.74 -7.77 6.28
C SER A 406 27.95 -7.85 4.97
N GLN A 407 26.87 -8.65 4.93
CA GLN A 407 26.03 -8.81 3.74
C GLN A 407 25.29 -7.52 3.35
N LEU A 408 24.83 -6.76 4.34
CA LEU A 408 24.12 -5.49 4.14
C LEU A 408 25.08 -4.29 4.03
N GLY A 409 26.36 -4.49 4.34
CA GLY A 409 27.37 -3.44 4.39
C GLY A 409 27.01 -2.32 5.36
N LEU A 410 26.62 -2.68 6.58
CA LEU A 410 26.24 -1.72 7.62
C LEU A 410 27.50 -1.03 8.16
N ILE A 411 27.53 0.29 8.05
CA ILE A 411 28.60 1.14 8.58
C ILE A 411 28.02 2.21 9.49
N ASP A 412 28.89 2.81 10.31
CA ASP A 412 28.52 3.93 11.18
C ASP A 412 27.79 5.01 10.38
N TRP A 413 26.70 5.50 10.96
CA TRP A 413 25.84 6.44 10.28
C TRP A 413 26.53 7.80 10.09
N SER A 414 26.37 8.34 8.88
CA SER A 414 26.70 9.72 8.53
C SER A 414 25.67 10.21 7.52
N PRO A 415 25.23 11.48 7.60
CA PRO A 415 24.21 11.98 6.68
C PRO A 415 24.76 12.02 5.25
N ARG A 416 24.06 11.38 4.32
CA ARG A 416 24.37 11.39 2.89
C ARG A 416 23.37 12.19 2.05
N ASP A 417 22.27 12.61 2.68
CA ASP A 417 21.16 13.30 2.04
C ASP A 417 21.48 14.76 1.70
N ALA A 418 20.73 15.33 0.75
CA ALA A 418 20.85 16.72 0.32
C ALA A 418 19.83 17.67 0.99
N GLU A 419 19.19 17.27 2.08
CA GLU A 419 18.11 18.06 2.67
C GLU A 419 18.63 19.40 3.23
N ASP A 420 17.93 20.48 2.93
CA ASP A 420 18.22 21.83 3.45
C ASP A 420 17.60 22.01 4.83
N ILE A 421 18.13 21.28 5.81
CA ILE A 421 17.71 21.30 7.23
C ILE A 421 18.95 21.45 8.13
N PRO A 422 18.80 21.97 9.36
CA PRO A 422 19.91 22.17 10.28
C PRO A 422 20.80 20.92 10.44
N ASP A 423 22.09 21.15 10.74
CA ASP A 423 22.98 20.04 11.05
C ASP A 423 22.57 19.39 12.37
N LEU A 424 22.06 18.16 12.26
CA LEU A 424 21.63 17.32 13.36
C LEU A 424 22.50 16.05 13.44
N ALA A 425 23.62 15.99 12.73
CA ALA A 425 24.41 14.75 12.60
C ALA A 425 24.93 14.28 13.97
N GLY A 426 25.55 15.18 14.74
CA GLY A 426 26.06 14.87 16.08
C GLY A 426 24.95 14.41 17.04
N ASP A 427 23.84 15.14 17.05
CA ASP A 427 22.69 14.84 17.91
C ASP A 427 22.03 13.50 17.55
N CYS A 428 21.86 13.22 16.25
CA CYS A 428 21.36 11.93 15.77
C CYS A 428 22.30 10.79 16.15
N THR A 429 23.61 10.92 15.91
CA THR A 429 24.58 9.87 16.24
C THR A 429 24.57 9.56 17.74
N SER A 430 24.55 10.59 18.59
CA SER A 430 24.53 10.42 20.05
C SER A 430 23.20 9.85 20.55
N ALA A 431 22.07 10.34 20.05
CA ALA A 431 20.76 9.95 20.56
C ALA A 431 20.27 8.62 19.99
N LEU A 432 20.57 8.29 18.73
CA LEU A 432 20.04 7.11 18.03
C LEU A 432 20.94 5.87 18.15
N ASN A 433 22.08 5.98 18.83
CA ASN A 433 22.95 4.87 19.20
C ASN A 433 23.11 4.79 20.71
N ALA A 434 22.48 3.81 21.35
CA ALA A 434 22.64 3.60 22.79
C ALA A 434 22.35 2.16 23.19
N ASP A 435 22.99 1.70 24.27
CA ASP A 435 22.70 0.40 24.89
C ASP A 435 21.64 0.48 25.99
N SER A 436 21.35 1.68 26.50
CA SER A 436 20.46 1.94 27.65
C SER A 436 19.58 3.17 27.41
N PRO A 437 18.37 3.27 28.00
CA PRO A 437 17.66 2.20 28.74
C PRO A 437 17.19 1.06 27.84
N LEU A 438 17.00 1.34 26.55
CA LEU A 438 16.69 0.33 25.52
C LEU A 438 17.70 0.44 24.40
N TRP A 439 18.14 -0.72 23.92
CA TRP A 439 19.13 -0.84 22.86
C TRP A 439 18.59 -0.28 21.55
N ARG A 440 19.41 0.52 20.88
CA ARG A 440 19.13 1.08 19.55
C ARG A 440 20.40 1.42 18.81
N ARG A 441 20.34 1.34 17.48
CA ARG A 441 21.44 1.67 16.58
C ARG A 441 20.93 2.20 15.25
N LEU A 442 21.74 3.06 14.63
CA LEU A 442 21.51 3.64 13.32
C LEU A 442 22.74 3.42 12.43
N TRP A 443 22.52 2.97 11.20
CA TRP A 443 23.57 2.71 10.21
C TRP A 443 23.26 3.32 8.85
N VAL A 444 24.32 3.54 8.07
CA VAL A 444 24.22 3.60 6.61
C VAL A 444 24.35 2.17 6.08
N GLN A 445 23.49 1.80 5.14
CA GLN A 445 23.51 0.50 4.47
C GLN A 445 24.13 0.65 3.08
N THR A 446 25.39 0.24 2.92
CA THR A 446 26.13 0.44 1.66
C THR A 446 25.70 -0.53 0.55
N ASN A 447 25.19 -1.71 0.90
CA ASN A 447 24.51 -2.56 -0.07
C ASN A 447 23.07 -2.06 -0.29
N ALA A 448 22.91 -1.08 -1.19
CA ALA A 448 21.62 -0.43 -1.44
C ALA A 448 20.56 -1.34 -2.10
N ALA A 449 20.92 -2.55 -2.56
CA ALA A 449 19.96 -3.54 -3.05
C ALA A 449 19.09 -4.13 -1.89
N GLY A 450 19.59 -4.07 -0.65
CA GLY A 450 18.91 -4.53 0.56
C GLY A 450 17.66 -3.74 0.94
N SER A 451 16.52 -4.06 0.32
CA SER A 451 15.22 -3.54 0.75
C SER A 451 14.67 -4.30 1.97
N ARG A 452 13.52 -3.88 2.51
CA ARG A 452 12.75 -4.64 3.52
C ARG A 452 12.57 -6.12 3.15
N LYS A 453 12.42 -6.45 1.86
CA LYS A 453 12.30 -7.84 1.38
C LYS A 453 13.54 -8.69 1.65
N GLN A 454 14.71 -8.07 1.85
CA GLN A 454 15.95 -8.75 2.23
C GLN A 454 16.26 -8.60 3.72
N VAL A 455 16.04 -7.41 4.30
CA VAL A 455 16.37 -7.14 5.71
C VAL A 455 15.39 -7.81 6.69
N ALA A 456 14.08 -7.82 6.41
CA ALA A 456 13.10 -8.41 7.31
C ALA A 456 13.31 -9.93 7.51
N PRO A 457 13.53 -10.75 6.47
CA PRO A 457 13.84 -12.17 6.67
C PRO A 457 15.10 -12.42 7.51
N LEU A 458 16.14 -11.58 7.38
CA LEU A 458 17.38 -11.71 8.15
C LEU A 458 17.14 -11.46 9.64
N LEU A 459 16.44 -10.37 10.00
CA LEU A 459 16.12 -10.06 11.39
C LEU A 459 15.18 -11.11 12.00
N ARG A 460 14.16 -11.53 11.25
CA ARG A 460 13.23 -12.58 11.69
C ARG A 460 13.94 -13.90 11.95
N THR A 461 14.85 -14.30 11.05
CA THR A 461 15.66 -15.51 11.20
C THR A 461 16.60 -15.42 12.40
N ALA A 462 17.21 -14.26 12.65
CA ALA A 462 18.07 -14.06 13.81
C ALA A 462 17.29 -14.28 15.12
N VAL A 463 16.07 -13.73 15.23
CA VAL A 463 15.17 -13.92 16.37
C VAL A 463 14.71 -15.37 16.49
N ALA A 464 14.27 -15.99 15.40
CA ALA A 464 13.76 -17.35 15.41
C ALA A 464 14.84 -18.40 15.75
N ARG A 465 16.12 -18.11 15.51
CA ARG A 465 17.26 -19.00 15.78
C ARG A 465 17.85 -18.85 17.17
N LEU A 466 17.49 -17.81 17.91
CA LEU A 466 17.76 -17.76 19.35
C LEU A 466 17.12 -18.97 19.97
#